data_AF-A0A498J6F7-F1
#
_entry.id   AF-A0A498J6F7-F1
#
_cell.length_a   1.000
_cell.length_b   1.000
_cell.length_c   1.000
_cell.angle_alpha   90.00
_cell.angle_beta   90.00
_cell.angle_gamma   90.00
#
_symmetry.space_group_name_H-M   'P 1'
#
loop_
_entity.id
_entity.type
_entity.pdbx_description
1 polymer ?
#
loop_
_entity_poly.entity_id
_entity_poly.type
_entity_poly.pdbx_seq_one_letter_code
_entity_poly.pdbx_strand_id
1 'polypeptide(L)'
;MDVCSPLKPDSKLKHRPLSPLRVVRGILCLVVFLSTAFTILVCFAPIIALLLRPLSIHISRTATSLFFGIWLALWPFLFEKINGTKVVFSGDTVPPKERTLLIANHKTEVDWMYLWDLAFRKGSLGHIKYVLKSSLMKLPVFGWGFHILEFIPLKRKWEADEPVMRKMLSSFADPADPLWLAIFPEGTDYNEEKCKKSQVFAAENGLPVLSHVLLPRTKGFCACLEALRSSLDAVYDLTITYKNQCPSFLDNAFGVDPSEVHIHVRRIPIEEIPASNADAASWLTEAFLLKDNLLSDFSDQGHFPNEGGEEELSTFKCLVNFMFVIVLTIMLIYLAIFSSVWFKIYIGLSCGYLATATYFDFHPMPILDFVQATCLYLLLSLFTLGNVVRATQFTLQNRCGYTVWPGTLSGNGAAILGEGGFALAPGTSVQFTAPPGWSGRFWARTGCTFDDTGKGKCVTGDCGSLKCTGGGAPPVTLAEFTIGSNPGDKDFYDVSLVDGYNVGMGLWATGGTGDCQYAGCVADLNGRCPAELRVMDAGSGAVVACRSACAAFNTPEFCCTGEHATPQTCSPTQYSEMFKTACPTAYSYAYDDATSTCTCSGSDYLITFCPSGSS
;
A
#
# COMPACT_ATOMS: atom_id res chain seq x y z
N MET A 1 -13.65 35.58 -3.35
CA MET A 1 -14.17 35.91 -4.69
C MET A 1 -14.58 34.59 -5.28
N ASP A 2 -15.89 34.35 -5.24
CA ASP A 2 -16.55 33.06 -5.37
C ASP A 2 -16.50 32.52 -6.81
N VAL A 3 -15.86 31.36 -7.03
CA VAL A 3 -16.01 30.60 -8.28
C VAL A 3 -17.02 29.47 -8.06
N CYS A 4 -18.18 29.90 -7.59
CA CYS A 4 -19.48 29.45 -8.07
C CYS A 4 -20.19 30.71 -8.56
N SER A 5 -19.59 31.40 -9.53
CA SER A 5 -20.25 32.54 -10.17
C SER A 5 -21.44 31.98 -10.97
N PRO A 6 -22.68 32.45 -10.73
CA PRO A 6 -23.83 32.00 -11.50
C PRO A 6 -23.55 32.23 -12.98
N LEU A 7 -23.78 31.21 -13.81
CA LEU A 7 -24.07 31.39 -15.23
C LEU A 7 -25.01 32.60 -15.35
N LYS A 8 -24.75 33.51 -16.31
CA LYS A 8 -25.57 34.71 -16.55
C LYS A 8 -27.05 34.36 -16.40
N PRO A 9 -27.83 35.15 -15.63
CA PRO A 9 -29.17 34.74 -15.22
C PRO A 9 -30.09 34.74 -16.42
N ASP A 10 -30.21 33.59 -17.09
CA ASP A 10 -31.36 33.36 -17.93
C ASP A 10 -32.56 33.08 -17.03
N SER A 11 -33.59 33.89 -17.21
CA SER A 11 -34.60 34.18 -16.21
C SER A 11 -35.49 32.96 -15.89
N LYS A 12 -35.46 32.54 -14.60
CA LYS A 12 -36.41 31.69 -13.82
C LYS A 12 -35.73 30.47 -13.16
N LEU A 13 -35.19 30.72 -11.96
CA LEU A 13 -34.77 29.82 -10.85
C LEU A 13 -34.89 28.29 -11.06
N LYS A 14 -33.80 27.55 -10.82
CA LYS A 14 -33.83 26.07 -10.72
C LYS A 14 -33.37 25.47 -9.38
N HIS A 15 -32.89 26.26 -8.40
CA HIS A 15 -32.77 25.77 -7.03
C HIS A 15 -34.18 25.55 -6.46
N ARG A 16 -34.44 24.36 -5.91
CA ARG A 16 -35.77 24.01 -5.39
C ARG A 16 -35.74 24.17 -3.87
N PRO A 17 -36.46 25.15 -3.30
CA PRO A 17 -36.38 25.40 -1.88
C PRO A 17 -36.77 24.16 -1.07
N LEU A 18 -36.04 23.92 0.02
CA LEU A 18 -36.32 22.84 0.95
C LEU A 18 -37.64 23.11 1.68
N SER A 19 -38.72 22.50 1.21
CA SER A 19 -40.04 22.60 1.83
C SER A 19 -40.27 21.46 2.83
N PRO A 20 -41.17 21.63 3.83
CA PRO A 20 -41.53 20.54 4.75
C PRO A 20 -41.98 19.28 4.02
N LEU A 21 -42.69 19.43 2.89
CA LEU A 21 -43.11 18.30 2.06
C LEU A 21 -41.91 17.54 1.46
N ARG A 22 -40.88 18.26 0.97
CA ARG A 22 -39.65 17.65 0.44
C ARG A 22 -38.86 16.95 1.53
N VAL A 23 -38.79 17.53 2.73
CA VAL A 23 -38.16 16.91 3.90
C VAL A 23 -38.85 15.60 4.24
N VAL A 24 -40.17 15.61 4.43
CA VAL A 24 -40.96 14.40 4.74
C VAL A 24 -40.79 13.35 3.64
N ARG A 25 -40.92 13.75 2.37
CA ARG A 25 -40.74 12.86 1.23
C ARG A 25 -39.35 12.23 1.20
N GLY A 26 -38.29 13.01 1.35
CA GLY A 26 -36.93 12.47 1.32
C GLY A 26 -36.61 11.60 2.54
N ILE A 27 -37.14 11.91 3.73
CA ILE A 27 -37.06 11.00 4.88
C ILE A 27 -37.73 9.67 4.55
N LEU A 28 -38.94 9.68 3.99
CA LEU A 28 -39.65 8.46 3.57
C LEU A 28 -38.84 7.68 2.52
N CYS A 29 -38.28 8.36 1.52
CA CYS A 29 -37.41 7.73 0.52
C CYS A 29 -36.18 7.09 1.18
N LEU A 30 -35.48 7.78 2.08
CA LEU A 30 -34.32 7.23 2.78
C LEU A 30 -34.68 6.02 3.64
N VAL A 31 -35.82 6.05 4.34
CA VAL A 31 -36.32 4.90 5.11
C VAL A 31 -36.60 3.71 4.19
N VAL A 32 -37.24 3.93 3.05
CA VAL A 32 -37.48 2.88 2.03
C VAL A 32 -36.16 2.33 1.50
N PHE A 33 -35.20 3.18 1.16
CA PHE A 33 -33.91 2.75 0.59
C PHE A 33 -33.09 1.95 1.60
N LEU A 34 -33.00 2.42 2.85
CA LEU A 34 -32.27 1.72 3.90
C LEU A 34 -32.93 0.39 4.29
N SER A 35 -34.25 0.38 4.43
CA SER A 35 -34.98 -0.85 4.79
C SER A 35 -34.91 -1.90 3.68
N THR A 36 -35.13 -1.52 2.43
CA THR A 36 -35.03 -2.43 1.27
C THR A 36 -33.59 -2.94 1.07
N ALA A 37 -32.58 -2.07 1.24
CA ALA A 37 -31.16 -2.46 1.18
C ALA A 37 -30.84 -3.52 2.23
N PHE A 38 -31.21 -3.24 3.48
CA PHE A 38 -30.99 -4.13 4.61
C PHE A 38 -31.69 -5.48 4.38
N THR A 39 -32.96 -5.48 3.98
CA THR A 39 -33.72 -6.70 3.74
C THR A 39 -33.11 -7.53 2.60
N ILE A 40 -32.76 -6.92 1.47
CA ILE A 40 -32.14 -7.64 0.34
C ILE A 40 -30.77 -8.22 0.75
N LEU A 41 -29.94 -7.41 1.42
CA LEU A 41 -28.62 -7.84 1.89
C LEU A 41 -28.71 -9.04 2.82
N VAL A 42 -29.49 -8.93 3.89
CA VAL A 42 -29.56 -9.96 4.93
C VAL A 42 -30.26 -11.22 4.41
N CYS A 43 -31.21 -11.09 3.49
CA CYS A 43 -31.90 -12.25 2.92
C CYS A 43 -31.09 -12.97 1.85
N PHE A 44 -30.40 -12.28 0.95
CA PHE A 44 -29.79 -12.90 -0.23
C PHE A 44 -28.27 -12.98 -0.19
N ALA A 45 -27.56 -12.01 0.39
CA ALA A 45 -26.10 -11.98 0.31
C ALA A 45 -25.40 -13.18 0.96
N PRO A 46 -25.81 -13.69 2.14
CA PRO A 46 -25.24 -14.90 2.73
C PRO A 46 -25.51 -16.15 1.88
N ILE A 47 -26.70 -16.28 1.27
CA ILE A 47 -27.02 -17.38 0.35
C ILE A 47 -26.07 -17.33 -0.86
N ILE A 48 -25.91 -16.15 -1.46
CA ILE A 48 -25.04 -15.99 -2.63
C ILE A 48 -23.57 -16.24 -2.26
N ALA A 49 -23.12 -15.74 -1.12
CA ALA A 49 -21.72 -15.87 -0.71
C ALA A 49 -21.37 -17.27 -0.19
N LEU A 50 -22.26 -17.92 0.55
CA LEU A 50 -21.97 -19.21 1.20
C LEU A 50 -22.46 -20.42 0.41
N LEU A 51 -23.43 -20.27 -0.50
CA LEU A 51 -23.93 -21.38 -1.33
C LEU A 51 -23.50 -21.27 -2.79
N LEU A 52 -23.60 -20.08 -3.42
CA LEU A 52 -23.31 -19.95 -4.85
C LEU A 52 -21.83 -19.70 -5.13
N ARG A 53 -21.16 -18.83 -4.36
CA ARG A 53 -19.75 -18.48 -4.56
C ARG A 53 -18.81 -19.68 -4.45
N PRO A 54 -19.01 -20.65 -3.53
CA PRO A 54 -18.19 -21.85 -3.49
C PRO A 54 -18.37 -22.74 -4.72
N LEU A 55 -19.50 -22.65 -5.43
CA LEU A 55 -19.74 -23.40 -6.67
C LEU A 55 -19.12 -22.70 -7.88
N SER A 56 -19.27 -21.37 -7.98
CA SER A 56 -18.72 -20.57 -9.06
C SER A 56 -18.74 -19.07 -8.72
N ILE A 57 -17.60 -18.40 -8.93
CA ILE A 57 -17.50 -16.94 -8.81
C ILE A 57 -18.42 -16.25 -9.83
N HIS A 58 -18.45 -16.74 -11.07
CA HIS A 58 -19.29 -16.21 -12.14
C HIS A 58 -20.79 -16.21 -11.78
N ILE A 59 -21.29 -17.35 -11.28
CA ILE A 59 -22.69 -17.48 -10.87
C ILE A 59 -23.00 -16.57 -9.69
N SER A 60 -22.09 -16.50 -8.71
CA SER A 60 -22.23 -15.62 -7.56
C SER A 60 -22.29 -14.14 -7.97
N ARG A 61 -21.37 -13.68 -8.82
CA ARG A 61 -21.36 -12.30 -9.35
C ARG A 61 -22.60 -11.99 -10.17
N THR A 62 -23.08 -12.94 -10.97
CA THR A 62 -24.33 -12.79 -11.74
C THR A 62 -25.54 -12.64 -10.83
N ALA A 63 -25.66 -13.48 -9.80
CA ALA A 63 -26.73 -13.39 -8.81
C ALA A 63 -26.67 -12.07 -8.03
N THR A 64 -25.47 -11.66 -7.58
CA THR A 64 -25.25 -10.37 -6.94
C THR A 64 -25.66 -9.22 -7.87
N SER A 65 -25.17 -9.20 -9.12
CA SER A 65 -25.51 -8.17 -10.10
C SER A 65 -27.03 -8.04 -10.29
N LEU A 66 -27.76 -9.16 -10.34
CA LEU A 66 -29.22 -9.15 -10.45
C LEU A 66 -29.90 -8.45 -9.26
N PHE A 67 -29.68 -8.92 -8.03
CA PHE A 67 -30.38 -8.40 -6.86
C PHE A 67 -29.97 -6.95 -6.54
N PHE A 68 -28.68 -6.66 -6.61
CA PHE A 68 -28.18 -5.33 -6.31
C PHE A 68 -28.43 -4.35 -7.44
N GLY A 69 -28.39 -4.77 -8.70
CA GLY A 69 -28.76 -3.93 -9.84
C GLY A 69 -30.22 -3.48 -9.78
N ILE A 70 -31.13 -4.38 -9.41
CA ILE A 70 -32.55 -4.08 -9.16
C ILE A 70 -32.71 -3.03 -8.04
N TRP A 71 -31.97 -3.17 -6.93
CA TRP A 71 -32.02 -2.20 -5.84
C TRP A 71 -31.37 -0.86 -6.20
N LEU A 72 -30.21 -0.88 -6.87
CA LEU A 72 -29.51 0.33 -7.32
C LEU A 72 -30.36 1.16 -8.29
N ALA A 73 -31.20 0.51 -9.10
CA ALA A 73 -32.10 1.19 -10.04
C ALA A 73 -33.15 2.08 -9.35
N LEU A 74 -33.34 1.95 -8.04
CA LEU A 74 -34.16 2.89 -7.25
C LEU A 74 -33.56 4.31 -7.25
N TRP A 75 -32.23 4.46 -7.33
CA TRP A 75 -31.57 5.76 -7.30
C TRP A 75 -31.80 6.58 -8.58
N PRO A 76 -31.53 6.08 -9.80
CA PRO A 76 -31.93 6.78 -11.03
C PRO A 76 -33.41 7.13 -11.09
N PHE A 77 -34.29 6.26 -10.56
CA PHE A 77 -35.72 6.57 -10.44
C PHE A 77 -36.00 7.74 -9.49
N LEU A 78 -35.33 7.77 -8.33
CA LEU A 78 -35.41 8.89 -7.40
C LEU A 78 -34.92 10.19 -8.05
N PHE A 79 -33.78 10.17 -8.74
CA PHE A 79 -33.18 11.35 -9.35
C PHE A 79 -34.04 11.89 -10.50
N GLU A 80 -34.27 11.10 -11.54
CA GLU A 80 -34.89 11.61 -12.76
C GLU A 80 -36.41 11.72 -12.67
N LYS A 81 -37.09 10.82 -11.93
CA LYS A 81 -38.57 10.76 -11.96
C LYS A 81 -39.23 11.35 -10.72
N ILE A 82 -38.71 11.08 -9.53
CA ILE A 82 -39.28 11.63 -8.29
C ILE A 82 -38.77 13.05 -8.05
N ASN A 83 -37.46 13.25 -8.21
CA ASN A 83 -36.83 14.54 -8.08
C ASN A 83 -36.83 15.31 -9.37
N GLY A 84 -37.13 14.75 -10.54
CA GLY A 84 -37.16 15.53 -11.78
C GLY A 84 -35.83 16.21 -12.10
N THR A 85 -34.71 15.62 -11.67
CA THR A 85 -33.36 16.03 -12.08
C THR A 85 -33.18 15.67 -13.54
N LYS A 86 -32.81 16.63 -14.38
CA LYS A 86 -32.53 16.38 -15.79
C LYS A 86 -31.09 15.87 -15.93
N VAL A 87 -30.89 14.64 -16.38
CA VAL A 87 -29.55 14.10 -16.68
C VAL A 87 -29.31 14.20 -18.17
N VAL A 88 -28.29 14.96 -18.56
CA VAL A 88 -27.93 15.24 -19.95
C VAL A 88 -26.63 14.54 -20.29
N PHE A 89 -26.68 13.71 -21.34
CA PHE A 89 -25.51 13.04 -21.90
C PHE A 89 -25.07 13.74 -23.18
N SER A 90 -23.76 13.71 -23.43
CA SER A 90 -23.13 14.29 -24.62
C SER A 90 -21.89 13.50 -25.00
N GLY A 91 -21.42 13.67 -26.24
CA GLY A 91 -20.23 12.98 -26.75
C GLY A 91 -20.56 11.62 -27.37
N ASP A 92 -19.78 10.60 -27.02
CA ASP A 92 -19.87 9.27 -27.63
C ASP A 92 -20.98 8.41 -27.00
N THR A 93 -21.60 7.57 -27.82
CA THR A 93 -22.56 6.56 -27.34
C THR A 93 -21.84 5.38 -26.71
N VAL A 94 -22.31 4.92 -25.54
CA VAL A 94 -21.76 3.71 -24.91
C VAL A 94 -22.48 2.46 -25.46
N PRO A 95 -21.80 1.49 -26.08
CA PRO A 95 -22.42 0.25 -26.49
C PRO A 95 -22.85 -0.60 -25.29
N PRO A 96 -23.96 -1.35 -25.39
CA PRO A 96 -24.39 -2.22 -24.31
C PRO A 96 -23.43 -3.40 -24.14
N LYS A 97 -23.29 -3.89 -22.89
CA LYS A 97 -22.54 -5.11 -22.51
C LYS A 97 -21.02 -5.05 -22.67
N GLU A 98 -20.43 -3.88 -22.93
CA GLU A 98 -18.98 -3.74 -22.89
C GLU A 98 -18.43 -3.91 -21.47
N ARG A 99 -17.23 -4.47 -21.38
CA ARG A 99 -16.35 -4.38 -20.23
C ARG A 99 -15.54 -3.11 -20.27
N THR A 100 -15.67 -2.32 -19.21
CA THR A 100 -15.18 -0.95 -19.24
C THR A 100 -14.47 -0.57 -17.97
N LEU A 101 -13.43 0.25 -18.15
CA LEU A 101 -12.83 1.06 -17.09
C LEU A 101 -13.35 2.49 -17.29
N LEU A 102 -14.08 3.02 -16.31
CA LEU A 102 -14.58 4.38 -16.30
C LEU A 102 -13.62 5.25 -15.50
N ILE A 103 -13.16 6.35 -16.10
CA ILE A 103 -12.41 7.41 -15.40
C ILE A 103 -13.28 8.67 -15.38
N ALA A 104 -13.42 9.29 -14.21
CA ALA A 104 -14.23 10.49 -14.05
C ALA A 104 -13.52 11.56 -13.21
N ASN A 105 -13.82 12.84 -13.49
CA ASN A 105 -13.54 13.91 -12.54
C ASN A 105 -14.49 13.82 -11.34
N HIS A 106 -14.12 14.44 -10.22
CA HIS A 106 -14.82 14.32 -8.95
C HIS A 106 -15.17 15.71 -8.38
N LYS A 107 -16.31 16.28 -8.78
CA LYS A 107 -16.84 17.55 -8.29
C LYS A 107 -17.47 17.46 -6.89
N THR A 108 -18.13 16.36 -6.55
CA THR A 108 -18.93 16.20 -5.32
C THR A 108 -18.91 14.78 -4.79
N GLU A 109 -19.27 14.62 -3.52
CA GLU A 109 -19.38 13.31 -2.85
C GLU A 109 -20.42 12.36 -3.47
N VAL A 110 -21.27 12.85 -4.37
CA VAL A 110 -22.36 12.10 -5.01
C VAL A 110 -22.17 11.86 -6.50
N ASP A 111 -21.05 12.27 -7.11
CA ASP A 111 -20.85 12.11 -8.57
C ASP A 111 -20.99 10.66 -9.03
N TRP A 112 -20.44 9.73 -8.24
CA TRP A 112 -20.52 8.29 -8.47
C TRP A 112 -21.97 7.79 -8.55
N MET A 113 -22.92 8.44 -7.88
CA MET A 113 -24.33 8.06 -7.93
C MET A 113 -24.95 8.37 -9.30
N TYR A 114 -24.47 9.39 -10.03
CA TYR A 114 -24.95 9.68 -11.39
C TYR A 114 -24.34 8.79 -12.45
N LEU A 115 -23.24 8.09 -12.14
CA LEU A 115 -22.75 7.01 -13.02
C LEU A 115 -23.76 5.85 -13.08
N TRP A 116 -24.65 5.73 -12.09
CA TRP A 116 -25.74 4.76 -12.12
C TRP A 116 -26.80 5.09 -13.19
N ASP A 117 -27.05 6.36 -13.48
CA ASP A 117 -27.98 6.78 -14.54
C ASP A 117 -27.49 6.31 -15.92
N LEU A 118 -26.17 6.39 -16.15
CA LEU A 118 -25.54 5.85 -17.37
C LEU A 118 -25.55 4.31 -17.36
N ALA A 119 -25.08 3.69 -16.27
CA ALA A 119 -24.99 2.23 -16.17
C ALA A 119 -26.37 1.55 -16.29
N PHE A 120 -27.44 2.18 -15.78
CA PHE A 120 -28.81 1.69 -15.91
C PHE A 120 -29.28 1.65 -17.37
N ARG A 121 -29.02 2.72 -18.13
CA ARG A 121 -29.33 2.77 -19.58
C ARG A 121 -28.59 1.71 -20.38
N LYS A 122 -27.39 1.34 -19.94
CA LYS A 122 -26.54 0.33 -20.59
C LYS A 122 -26.69 -1.08 -20.04
N GLY A 123 -27.68 -1.31 -19.17
CA GLY A 123 -27.93 -2.63 -18.58
C GLY A 123 -26.74 -3.16 -17.76
N SER A 124 -25.86 -2.27 -17.31
CA SER A 124 -24.59 -2.59 -16.64
C SER A 124 -24.59 -2.18 -15.16
N LEU A 125 -25.72 -1.71 -14.64
CA LEU A 125 -25.83 -1.19 -13.28
C LEU A 125 -25.44 -2.19 -12.18
N GLY A 126 -25.79 -3.47 -12.33
CA GLY A 126 -25.39 -4.50 -11.36
C GLY A 126 -23.92 -4.91 -11.45
N HIS A 127 -23.23 -4.51 -12.52
CA HIS A 127 -21.83 -4.83 -12.80
C HIS A 127 -20.87 -3.68 -12.47
N ILE A 128 -21.41 -2.54 -12.02
CA ILE A 128 -20.59 -1.38 -11.64
C ILE A 128 -19.86 -1.63 -10.32
N LYS A 129 -18.57 -1.35 -10.31
CA LYS A 129 -17.68 -1.48 -9.15
C LYS A 129 -16.89 -0.19 -8.97
N TYR A 130 -16.51 0.13 -7.74
CA TYR A 130 -15.79 1.37 -7.44
C TYR A 130 -14.50 1.12 -6.70
N VAL A 131 -13.49 1.94 -6.99
CA VAL A 131 -12.35 2.16 -6.10
C VAL A 131 -12.71 3.28 -5.13
N LEU A 132 -12.72 3.01 -3.82
CA LEU A 132 -13.25 3.93 -2.80
C LEU A 132 -12.36 4.06 -1.57
N LYS A 133 -12.65 5.04 -0.72
CA LYS A 133 -11.94 5.23 0.56
C LYS A 133 -12.36 4.16 1.57
N SER A 134 -11.40 3.40 2.11
CA SER A 134 -11.63 2.28 3.05
C SER A 134 -12.44 2.66 4.30
N SER A 135 -12.44 3.92 4.73
CA SER A 135 -13.29 4.36 5.84
C SER A 135 -14.79 4.22 5.57
N LEU A 136 -15.21 4.24 4.29
CA LEU A 136 -16.62 4.07 3.90
C LEU A 136 -17.13 2.65 4.14
N MET A 137 -16.23 1.66 4.22
CA MET A 137 -16.59 0.27 4.56
C MET A 137 -17.17 0.14 5.98
N LYS A 138 -17.00 1.17 6.83
CA LYS A 138 -17.54 1.20 8.20
C LYS A 138 -18.99 1.68 8.27
N LEU A 139 -19.57 2.15 7.17
CA LEU A 139 -20.96 2.59 7.15
C LEU A 139 -21.89 1.38 7.33
N PRO A 140 -22.80 1.38 8.31
CA PRO A 140 -23.77 0.30 8.47
C PRO A 140 -24.58 0.10 7.19
N VAL A 141 -24.87 -1.15 6.83
CA VAL A 141 -25.60 -1.57 5.61
C VAL A 141 -24.82 -1.29 4.32
N PHE A 142 -24.38 -0.04 4.07
CA PHE A 142 -23.63 0.32 2.88
C PHE A 142 -22.27 -0.38 2.78
N GLY A 143 -21.53 -0.48 3.89
CA GLY A 143 -20.27 -1.22 3.94
C GLY A 143 -20.44 -2.69 3.59
N TRP A 144 -21.55 -3.31 4.03
CA TRP A 144 -21.90 -4.69 3.65
C TRP A 144 -22.20 -4.78 2.16
N GLY A 145 -22.95 -3.82 1.61
CA GLY A 145 -23.21 -3.71 0.18
C GLY A 145 -21.93 -3.58 -0.65
N PHE A 146 -21.03 -2.69 -0.26
CA PHE A 146 -19.74 -2.47 -0.92
C PHE A 146 -18.87 -3.73 -0.89
N HIS A 147 -18.88 -4.46 0.24
CA HIS A 147 -18.18 -5.73 0.38
C HIS A 147 -18.71 -6.79 -0.59
N ILE A 148 -20.03 -6.97 -0.63
CA ILE A 148 -20.69 -7.97 -1.48
C ILE A 148 -20.57 -7.63 -2.97
N LEU A 149 -20.60 -6.34 -3.32
CA LEU A 149 -20.37 -5.86 -4.68
C LEU A 149 -18.89 -5.89 -5.10
N GLU A 150 -17.98 -6.23 -4.17
CA GLU A 150 -16.54 -6.30 -4.40
C GLU A 150 -15.94 -4.95 -4.83
N PHE A 151 -16.36 -3.87 -4.17
CA PHE A 151 -15.69 -2.57 -4.33
C PHE A 151 -14.27 -2.66 -3.76
N ILE A 152 -13.34 -1.87 -4.31
CA ILE A 152 -11.92 -1.90 -3.92
C ILE A 152 -11.66 -0.80 -2.88
N PRO A 153 -11.46 -1.14 -1.59
CA PRO A 153 -11.21 -0.15 -0.54
C PRO A 153 -9.73 0.25 -0.47
N LEU A 154 -9.45 1.55 -0.51
CA LEU A 154 -8.09 2.10 -0.40
C LEU A 154 -7.90 2.95 0.86
N LYS A 155 -6.75 2.80 1.53
CA LYS A 155 -6.29 3.64 2.65
C LYS A 155 -5.68 4.96 2.18
N ARG A 156 -5.55 5.16 0.86
CA ARG A 156 -4.88 6.30 0.20
C ARG A 156 -3.38 6.34 0.49
N LYS A 157 -2.75 5.16 0.61
CA LYS A 157 -1.31 4.96 0.79
C LYS A 157 -0.87 3.81 -0.10
N TRP A 158 -0.14 4.11 -1.17
CA TRP A 158 0.17 3.16 -2.23
C TRP A 158 0.80 1.86 -1.70
N GLU A 159 1.75 1.96 -0.80
CA GLU A 159 2.52 0.84 -0.25
C GLU A 159 1.63 -0.16 0.52
N ALA A 160 0.53 0.32 1.10
CA ALA A 160 -0.46 -0.51 1.79
C ALA A 160 -1.59 -0.98 0.88
N ASP A 161 -1.88 -0.22 -0.18
CA ASP A 161 -3.04 -0.40 -1.05
C ASP A 161 -2.73 -1.27 -2.27
N GLU A 162 -1.50 -1.25 -2.77
CA GLU A 162 -1.08 -1.97 -3.98
C GLU A 162 -1.38 -3.49 -3.92
N PRO A 163 -1.01 -4.23 -2.85
CA PRO A 163 -1.29 -5.66 -2.79
C PRO A 163 -2.79 -5.98 -2.81
N VAL A 164 -3.60 -5.18 -2.11
CA VAL A 164 -5.06 -5.34 -2.02
C VAL A 164 -5.70 -5.06 -3.39
N MET A 165 -5.31 -3.94 -4.02
CA MET A 165 -5.81 -3.54 -5.32
C MET A 165 -5.46 -4.57 -6.40
N ARG A 166 -4.19 -5.01 -6.47
CA ARG A 166 -3.75 -6.03 -7.44
C ARG A 166 -4.48 -7.37 -7.26
N LYS A 167 -4.70 -7.81 -6.02
CA LYS A 167 -5.47 -9.03 -5.72
C LYS A 167 -6.93 -8.92 -6.19
N MET A 168 -7.59 -7.79 -5.96
CA MET A 168 -8.97 -7.59 -6.40
C MET A 168 -9.06 -7.50 -7.92
N LEU A 169 -8.17 -6.74 -8.56
CA LEU A 169 -8.13 -6.59 -10.01
C LEU A 169 -7.85 -7.91 -10.72
N SER A 170 -6.94 -8.74 -10.21
CA SER A 170 -6.69 -10.06 -10.82
C SER A 170 -7.93 -10.96 -10.77
N SER A 171 -8.76 -10.83 -9.73
CA SER A 171 -10.04 -11.53 -9.66
C SER A 171 -11.07 -11.04 -10.69
N PHE A 172 -10.87 -9.88 -11.31
CA PHE A 172 -11.73 -9.31 -12.35
C PHE A 172 -11.21 -9.53 -13.77
N ALA A 173 -10.08 -10.23 -13.93
CA ALA A 173 -9.40 -10.40 -15.22
C ALA A 173 -10.12 -11.37 -16.17
N ASP A 174 -10.92 -12.31 -15.65
CA ASP A 174 -11.70 -13.26 -16.47
C ASP A 174 -12.62 -12.47 -17.43
N PRO A 175 -12.55 -12.66 -18.76
CA PRO A 175 -13.40 -12.01 -19.76
C PRO A 175 -14.84 -12.55 -19.85
N ALA A 176 -15.24 -13.55 -19.06
CA ALA A 176 -16.63 -14.03 -18.99
C ALA A 176 -17.56 -13.22 -18.05
N ASP A 177 -17.07 -12.74 -16.90
CA ASP A 177 -17.73 -11.84 -15.90
C ASP A 177 -17.91 -10.33 -16.24
N PRO A 178 -19.09 -9.82 -16.65
CA PRO A 178 -19.23 -8.40 -17.03
C PRO A 178 -18.73 -7.42 -15.97
N LEU A 179 -18.02 -6.37 -16.39
CA LEU A 179 -17.29 -5.45 -15.51
C LEU A 179 -17.44 -4.00 -15.95
N TRP A 180 -17.88 -3.14 -15.03
CA TRP A 180 -17.84 -1.68 -15.15
C TRP A 180 -17.07 -1.11 -13.96
N LEU A 181 -15.75 -0.98 -14.07
CA LEU A 181 -14.91 -0.49 -12.97
C LEU A 181 -14.76 1.03 -13.04
N ALA A 182 -15.27 1.75 -12.05
CA ALA A 182 -15.17 3.20 -11.97
C ALA A 182 -14.07 3.65 -11.00
N ILE A 183 -13.24 4.57 -11.48
CA ILE A 183 -12.21 5.25 -10.68
C ILE A 183 -12.33 6.76 -10.84
N PHE A 184 -11.95 7.48 -9.77
CA PHE A 184 -11.84 8.93 -9.75
C PHE A 184 -10.37 9.31 -9.52
N PRO A 185 -9.57 9.50 -10.59
CA PRO A 185 -8.13 9.72 -10.48
C PRO A 185 -7.72 10.91 -9.62
N GLU A 186 -8.57 11.93 -9.43
CA GLU A 186 -8.31 13.05 -8.50
C GLU A 186 -8.06 12.56 -7.05
N GLY A 187 -8.61 11.40 -6.69
CA GLY A 187 -8.45 10.76 -5.37
C GLY A 187 -9.22 11.48 -4.25
N THR A 188 -9.87 12.59 -4.54
CA THR A 188 -10.74 13.35 -3.66
C THR A 188 -11.63 14.30 -4.45
N ASP A 189 -12.72 14.70 -3.83
CA ASP A 189 -13.65 15.70 -4.34
C ASP A 189 -12.95 17.06 -4.47
N TYR A 190 -13.27 17.73 -5.57
CA TYR A 190 -12.80 19.05 -5.92
C TYR A 190 -13.24 20.08 -4.88
N ASN A 191 -12.32 20.97 -4.51
CA ASN A 191 -12.64 22.25 -3.89
C ASN A 191 -11.55 23.26 -4.25
N GLU A 192 -11.85 24.55 -4.13
CA GLU A 192 -10.93 25.62 -4.54
C GLU A 192 -9.58 25.57 -3.80
N GLU A 193 -9.58 25.21 -2.51
CA GLU A 193 -8.36 25.14 -1.71
C GLU A 193 -7.43 24.01 -2.17
N LYS A 194 -8.00 22.83 -2.45
CA LYS A 194 -7.30 21.67 -3.01
C LYS A 194 -6.83 21.96 -4.43
N CYS A 195 -7.63 22.68 -5.22
CA CYS A 195 -7.24 23.10 -6.56
C CYS A 195 -6.01 24.02 -6.51
N LYS A 196 -6.01 25.05 -5.67
CA LYS A 196 -4.85 25.93 -5.45
C LYS A 196 -3.60 25.14 -5.05
N LYS A 197 -3.73 24.18 -4.12
CA LYS A 197 -2.63 23.28 -3.73
C LYS A 197 -2.14 22.42 -4.90
N SER A 198 -3.07 21.89 -5.70
CA SER A 198 -2.77 21.11 -6.91
C SER A 198 -2.05 21.96 -7.97
N GLN A 199 -2.42 23.24 -8.13
CA GLN A 199 -1.81 24.18 -9.07
C GLN A 199 -0.38 24.54 -8.69
N VAL A 200 -0.13 24.79 -7.40
CA VAL A 200 1.23 25.03 -6.88
C VAL A 200 2.11 23.82 -7.16
N PHE A 201 1.65 22.62 -6.79
CA PHE A 201 2.37 21.38 -7.08
C PHE A 201 2.61 21.18 -8.58
N ALA A 202 1.61 21.47 -9.42
CA ALA A 202 1.73 21.36 -10.87
C ALA A 202 2.85 22.26 -11.41
N ALA A 203 2.84 23.53 -11.01
CA ALA A 203 3.83 24.52 -11.43
C ALA A 203 5.25 24.17 -10.99
N GLU A 204 5.42 23.68 -9.76
CA GLU A 204 6.72 23.26 -9.21
C GLU A 204 7.31 22.04 -9.93
N ASN A 205 6.46 21.16 -10.49
CA ASN A 205 6.86 19.91 -11.13
C ASN A 205 6.77 19.94 -12.67
N GLY A 206 6.50 21.11 -13.27
CA GLY A 206 6.39 21.25 -14.72
C GLY A 206 5.19 20.50 -15.34
N LEU A 207 4.13 20.28 -14.56
CA LEU A 207 2.89 19.64 -14.99
C LEU A 207 1.84 20.68 -15.42
N PRO A 208 0.82 20.31 -16.21
CA PRO A 208 -0.28 21.21 -16.57
C PRO A 208 -0.99 21.78 -15.34
N VAL A 209 -1.15 23.10 -15.32
CA VAL A 209 -1.86 23.82 -14.25
C VAL A 209 -3.35 23.84 -14.59
N LEU A 210 -4.14 23.04 -13.86
CA LEU A 210 -5.59 22.86 -14.09
C LEU A 210 -6.41 23.77 -13.17
N SER A 211 -7.56 24.27 -13.64
CA SER A 211 -8.38 25.27 -12.93
C SER A 211 -9.76 24.78 -12.48
N HIS A 212 -10.26 23.71 -13.09
CA HIS A 212 -11.60 23.16 -12.91
C HIS A 212 -11.58 21.70 -12.42
N VAL A 213 -10.43 21.02 -12.50
CA VAL A 213 -10.18 19.69 -11.92
C VAL A 213 -8.87 19.67 -11.12
N LEU A 214 -8.67 18.63 -10.30
CA LEU A 214 -7.38 18.36 -9.68
C LEU A 214 -6.47 17.54 -10.59
N LEU A 215 -5.16 17.64 -10.40
CA LEU A 215 -4.21 16.77 -11.10
C LEU A 215 -4.50 15.28 -10.77
N PRO A 216 -4.58 14.40 -11.77
CA PRO A 216 -4.90 13.00 -11.55
C PRO A 216 -3.73 12.25 -10.91
N ARG A 217 -4.05 11.34 -9.98
CA ARG A 217 -3.13 10.34 -9.43
C ARG A 217 -3.09 9.13 -10.36
N THR A 218 -1.91 8.83 -10.89
CA THR A 218 -1.76 7.89 -12.01
C THR A 218 -1.62 6.42 -11.59
N LYS A 219 -1.05 6.14 -10.41
CA LYS A 219 -0.72 4.77 -9.97
C LYS A 219 -1.91 3.80 -10.00
N GLY A 220 -3.07 4.23 -9.52
CA GLY A 220 -4.28 3.39 -9.52
C GLY A 220 -4.80 3.08 -10.92
N PHE A 221 -4.80 4.09 -11.80
CA PHE A 221 -5.17 3.90 -13.21
C PHE A 221 -4.22 2.94 -13.92
N CYS A 222 -2.90 3.11 -13.72
CA CYS A 222 -1.89 2.23 -14.31
C CYS A 222 -2.08 0.78 -13.85
N ALA A 223 -2.31 0.54 -12.55
CA ALA A 223 -2.56 -0.81 -12.04
C ALA A 223 -3.85 -1.43 -12.59
N CYS A 224 -4.92 -0.64 -12.79
CA CYS A 224 -6.13 -1.10 -13.48
C CYS A 224 -5.82 -1.54 -14.91
N LEU A 225 -5.08 -0.75 -15.68
CA LEU A 225 -4.69 -1.11 -17.04
C LEU A 225 -3.79 -2.35 -17.06
N GLU A 226 -2.74 -2.40 -16.26
CA GLU A 226 -1.84 -3.56 -16.18
C GLU A 226 -2.61 -4.87 -15.95
N ALA A 227 -3.61 -4.86 -15.08
CA ALA A 227 -4.36 -6.05 -14.71
C ALA A 227 -5.50 -6.42 -15.67
N LEU A 228 -6.14 -5.42 -16.30
CA LEU A 228 -7.41 -5.63 -17.02
C LEU A 228 -7.31 -5.34 -18.53
N ARG A 229 -6.21 -4.79 -19.03
CA ARG A 229 -6.06 -4.38 -20.43
C ARG A 229 -6.43 -5.47 -21.43
N SER A 230 -6.12 -6.74 -21.15
CA SER A 230 -6.43 -7.86 -22.05
C SER A 230 -7.90 -8.28 -22.06
N SER A 231 -8.72 -7.78 -21.13
CA SER A 231 -10.14 -8.14 -21.02
C SER A 231 -11.10 -6.95 -21.14
N LEU A 232 -10.61 -5.71 -21.17
CA LEU A 232 -11.42 -4.52 -21.39
C LEU A 232 -11.73 -4.30 -22.88
N ASP A 233 -12.96 -3.90 -23.18
CA ASP A 233 -13.37 -3.49 -24.53
C ASP A 233 -12.98 -2.02 -24.81
N ALA A 234 -13.05 -1.15 -23.78
CA ALA A 234 -12.69 0.26 -23.88
C ALA A 234 -12.49 0.91 -22.50
N VAL A 235 -11.84 2.08 -22.48
CA VAL A 235 -11.84 3.01 -21.36
C VAL A 235 -12.79 4.16 -21.67
N TYR A 236 -13.63 4.52 -20.73
CA TYR A 236 -14.56 5.64 -20.86
C TYR A 236 -14.10 6.82 -20.02
N ASP A 237 -13.86 7.93 -20.68
CA ASP A 237 -13.42 9.18 -20.10
C ASP A 237 -14.65 10.09 -19.88
N LEU A 238 -15.13 10.16 -18.64
CA LEU A 238 -16.39 10.81 -18.27
C LEU A 238 -16.15 12.18 -17.61
N THR A 239 -16.71 13.25 -18.16
CA THR A 239 -16.65 14.59 -17.55
C THR A 239 -18.01 14.97 -17.00
N ILE A 240 -18.12 15.06 -15.67
CA ILE A 240 -19.35 15.40 -14.96
C ILE A 240 -19.32 16.85 -14.44
N THR A 241 -20.45 17.53 -14.59
CA THR A 241 -20.70 18.86 -14.00
C THR A 241 -22.17 19.07 -13.71
N TYR A 242 -22.47 20.14 -12.96
CA TYR A 242 -23.81 20.47 -12.51
C TYR A 242 -24.18 21.86 -12.97
N LYS A 243 -25.39 22.02 -13.51
CA LYS A 243 -25.89 23.34 -13.86
C LYS A 243 -26.40 24.05 -12.60
N ASN A 244 -25.97 25.29 -12.42
CA ASN A 244 -26.28 26.17 -11.29
C ASN A 244 -25.55 25.84 -9.98
N GLN A 245 -25.80 24.66 -9.39
CA GLN A 245 -25.25 24.32 -8.06
C GLN A 245 -24.90 22.84 -7.94
N CYS A 246 -23.75 22.58 -7.31
CA CYS A 246 -23.30 21.23 -6.95
C CYS A 246 -24.16 20.67 -5.81
N PRO A 247 -24.66 19.41 -5.92
CA PRO A 247 -25.48 18.79 -4.88
C PRO A 247 -24.66 18.17 -3.76
N SER A 248 -25.22 18.15 -2.55
CA SER A 248 -24.86 17.23 -1.48
C SER A 248 -25.69 15.95 -1.52
N PHE A 249 -25.34 14.95 -0.70
CA PHE A 249 -26.19 13.77 -0.52
C PHE A 249 -27.62 14.10 -0.07
N LEU A 250 -27.79 15.07 0.83
CA LEU A 250 -29.11 15.45 1.32
C LEU A 250 -29.92 16.22 0.27
N ASP A 251 -29.26 17.00 -0.60
CA ASP A 251 -29.95 17.67 -1.70
C ASP A 251 -30.59 16.64 -2.64
N ASN A 252 -29.85 15.57 -2.94
CA ASN A 252 -30.35 14.43 -3.70
C ASN A 252 -31.49 13.70 -2.97
N ALA A 253 -31.37 13.45 -1.67
CA ALA A 253 -32.41 12.76 -0.91
C ALA A 253 -33.73 13.56 -0.85
N PHE A 254 -33.65 14.88 -0.66
CA PHE A 254 -34.81 15.77 -0.56
C PHE A 254 -35.31 16.29 -1.93
N GLY A 255 -34.49 16.18 -2.97
CA GLY A 255 -34.75 16.70 -4.31
C GLY A 255 -34.69 18.22 -4.36
N VAL A 256 -33.71 18.81 -3.68
CA VAL A 256 -33.42 20.25 -3.68
C VAL A 256 -32.57 20.58 -4.91
N ASP A 257 -31.44 19.88 -5.03
CA ASP A 257 -30.46 19.96 -6.11
C ASP A 257 -29.94 18.55 -6.44
N PRO A 258 -29.36 18.36 -7.64
CA PRO A 258 -29.23 19.32 -8.71
C PRO A 258 -30.48 19.32 -9.58
N SER A 259 -30.75 20.47 -10.17
CA SER A 259 -31.78 20.58 -11.20
C SER A 259 -31.40 19.89 -12.51
N GLU A 260 -30.10 19.89 -12.85
CA GLU A 260 -29.59 19.38 -14.10
C GLU A 260 -28.12 18.92 -13.92
N VAL A 261 -27.85 17.69 -14.34
CA VAL A 261 -26.52 17.05 -14.33
C VAL A 261 -26.10 16.83 -15.76
N HIS A 262 -24.85 17.16 -16.07
CA HIS A 262 -24.28 17.02 -17.41
C HIS A 262 -23.12 16.04 -17.35
N ILE A 263 -23.15 15.01 -18.20
CA ILE A 263 -22.11 13.99 -18.31
C ILE A 263 -21.66 13.92 -19.78
N HIS A 264 -20.43 14.34 -20.04
CA HIS A 264 -19.78 14.15 -21.33
C HIS A 264 -19.04 12.81 -21.34
N VAL A 265 -19.27 12.01 -22.37
CA VAL A 265 -18.73 10.66 -22.52
C VAL A 265 -17.76 10.65 -23.69
N ARG A 266 -16.55 10.13 -23.47
CA ARG A 266 -15.61 9.79 -24.55
C ARG A 266 -15.24 8.32 -24.46
N ARG A 267 -15.41 7.58 -25.55
CA ARG A 267 -15.05 6.16 -25.64
C ARG A 267 -13.66 6.05 -26.24
N ILE A 268 -12.72 5.48 -25.49
CA ILE A 268 -11.33 5.32 -25.91
C ILE A 268 -11.05 3.82 -26.11
N PRO A 269 -10.82 3.36 -27.36
CA PRO A 269 -10.35 2.01 -27.62
C PRO A 269 -9.08 1.71 -26.83
N ILE A 270 -8.97 0.49 -26.31
CA ILE A 270 -7.85 0.13 -25.42
C ILE A 270 -6.50 0.20 -26.14
N GLU A 271 -6.50 0.01 -27.46
CA GLU A 271 -5.33 0.10 -28.34
C GLU A 271 -4.76 1.51 -28.44
N GLU A 272 -5.59 2.54 -28.23
CA GLU A 272 -5.17 3.96 -28.29
C GLU A 272 -4.47 4.42 -27.00
N ILE A 273 -4.63 3.68 -25.91
CA ILE A 273 -3.99 4.01 -24.63
C ILE A 273 -2.60 3.35 -24.61
N PRO A 274 -1.51 4.09 -24.33
CA PRO A 274 -0.18 3.51 -24.29
C PRO A 274 -0.04 2.32 -23.33
N ALA A 275 0.81 1.35 -23.67
CA ALA A 275 1.02 0.15 -22.86
C ALA A 275 2.00 0.37 -21.68
N SER A 276 2.95 1.29 -21.84
CA SER A 276 3.90 1.68 -20.78
C SER A 276 3.19 2.49 -19.69
N ASN A 277 3.50 2.22 -18.42
CA ASN A 277 2.94 2.97 -17.30
C ASN A 277 3.26 4.47 -17.34
N ALA A 278 4.46 4.85 -17.78
CA ALA A 278 4.85 6.26 -17.85
C ALA A 278 4.03 7.00 -18.93
N ASP A 279 3.79 6.34 -20.05
CA ASP A 279 3.05 6.91 -21.17
C ASP A 279 1.54 6.92 -20.89
N ALA A 280 1.01 5.87 -20.26
CA ALA A 280 -0.38 5.82 -19.80
C ALA A 280 -0.66 6.85 -18.70
N ALA A 281 0.30 7.11 -17.81
CA ALA A 281 0.22 8.18 -16.83
C ALA A 281 0.17 9.56 -17.51
N SER A 282 1.00 9.79 -18.53
CA SER A 282 1.00 11.03 -19.30
C SER A 282 -0.31 11.22 -20.07
N TRP A 283 -0.81 10.16 -20.71
CA TRP A 283 -2.12 10.13 -21.37
C TRP A 283 -3.25 10.49 -20.40
N LEU A 284 -3.22 9.98 -19.16
CA LEU A 284 -4.22 10.32 -18.15
C LEU A 284 -4.17 11.81 -17.78
N THR A 285 -2.98 12.39 -17.67
CA THR A 285 -2.80 13.82 -17.43
C THR A 285 -3.37 14.66 -18.59
N GLU A 286 -3.14 14.25 -19.83
CA GLU A 286 -3.73 14.89 -21.02
C GLU A 286 -5.26 14.77 -21.06
N ALA A 287 -5.81 13.61 -20.69
CA ALA A 287 -7.25 13.44 -20.56
C ALA A 287 -7.84 14.42 -19.55
N PHE A 288 -7.17 14.64 -18.40
CA PHE A 288 -7.61 15.61 -17.40
C PHE A 288 -7.46 17.07 -17.85
N LEU A 289 -6.49 17.39 -18.70
CA LEU A 289 -6.40 18.71 -19.35
C LEU A 289 -7.61 18.94 -20.28
N LEU A 290 -8.02 17.93 -21.05
CA LEU A 290 -9.24 18.01 -21.87
C LEU A 290 -10.50 18.21 -21.00
N LYS A 291 -10.60 17.52 -19.85
CA LYS A 291 -11.69 17.74 -18.89
C LYS A 291 -11.72 19.17 -18.39
N ASP A 292 -10.55 19.73 -18.07
CA ASP A 292 -10.43 21.11 -17.58
C ASP A 292 -10.97 22.11 -18.60
N ASN A 293 -10.60 21.94 -19.87
CA ASN A 293 -11.08 22.76 -20.98
C ASN A 293 -12.59 22.59 -21.19
N LEU A 294 -13.11 21.36 -21.18
CA LEU A 294 -14.54 21.10 -21.30
C LEU A 294 -15.35 21.77 -20.20
N LEU A 295 -14.83 21.77 -18.96
CA LEU A 295 -15.49 22.42 -17.83
C LEU A 295 -15.40 23.95 -17.90
N SER A 296 -14.30 24.48 -18.43
CA SER A 296 -14.15 25.91 -18.74
C SER A 296 -15.19 26.33 -19.78
N ASP A 297 -15.27 25.63 -20.91
CA ASP A 297 -16.23 25.90 -21.98
C ASP A 297 -17.68 25.78 -21.48
N PHE A 298 -17.96 24.79 -20.63
CA PHE A 298 -19.27 24.62 -20.00
C PHE A 298 -19.65 25.83 -19.12
N SER A 299 -18.69 26.44 -18.42
CA SER A 299 -18.94 27.63 -17.61
C SER A 299 -19.40 28.83 -18.44
N ASP A 300 -19.05 28.88 -19.72
CA ASP A 300 -19.44 29.96 -20.63
C ASP A 300 -20.70 29.61 -21.44
N GLN A 301 -20.80 28.37 -21.91
CA GLN A 301 -21.84 27.91 -22.84
C GLN A 301 -23.06 27.29 -22.13
N GLY A 302 -22.85 26.73 -20.93
CA GLY A 302 -23.89 26.07 -20.13
C GLY A 302 -24.36 24.71 -20.68
N HIS A 303 -23.59 24.12 -21.60
CA HIS A 303 -23.76 22.77 -22.16
C HIS A 303 -22.40 22.20 -22.61
N PHE A 304 -22.32 20.88 -22.77
CA PHE A 304 -21.17 20.21 -23.39
C PHE A 304 -21.35 20.11 -24.92
N PRO A 305 -20.28 19.85 -25.70
CA PRO A 305 -20.41 19.63 -27.14
C PRO A 305 -21.17 18.33 -27.44
N ASN A 306 -21.92 18.31 -28.55
CA ASN A 306 -22.70 17.15 -29.00
C ASN A 306 -23.69 16.65 -27.93
N GLU A 307 -24.56 17.53 -27.41
CA GLU A 307 -25.66 17.10 -26.52
C GLU A 307 -26.60 16.12 -27.23
N GLY A 308 -27.00 15.09 -26.49
CA GLY A 308 -27.73 13.94 -27.02
C GLY A 308 -26.84 12.69 -27.04
N GLY A 309 -27.47 11.54 -27.21
CA GLY A 309 -26.76 10.24 -27.25
C GLY A 309 -27.41 9.17 -26.39
N GLU A 310 -28.17 9.56 -25.36
CA GLU A 310 -28.84 8.62 -24.46
C GLU A 310 -30.32 8.97 -24.27
N GLU A 311 -31.18 7.96 -24.30
CA GLU A 311 -32.63 8.12 -24.15
C GLU A 311 -33.03 8.48 -22.70
N GLU A 312 -34.18 9.11 -22.54
CA GLU A 312 -34.77 9.31 -21.21
C GLU A 312 -35.13 7.98 -20.55
N LEU A 313 -35.00 7.94 -19.22
CA LEU A 313 -35.42 6.79 -18.44
C LEU A 313 -36.93 6.52 -18.60
N SER A 314 -37.29 5.26 -18.89
CA SER A 314 -38.69 4.86 -18.99
C SER A 314 -39.34 4.84 -17.61
N THR A 315 -40.29 5.76 -17.38
CA THR A 315 -41.08 5.82 -16.14
C THR A 315 -41.76 4.49 -15.82
N PHE A 316 -42.27 3.80 -16.84
CA PHE A 316 -42.92 2.50 -16.67
C PHE A 316 -41.94 1.43 -16.15
N LYS A 317 -40.75 1.30 -16.76
CA LYS A 317 -39.73 0.34 -16.30
C LYS A 317 -39.29 0.64 -14.86
N CYS A 318 -39.06 1.91 -14.55
CA CYS A 318 -38.68 2.32 -13.20
C CYS A 318 -39.79 2.01 -12.17
N LEU A 319 -41.06 2.27 -12.52
CA LEU A 319 -42.20 1.99 -11.64
C LEU A 319 -42.36 0.48 -11.40
N VAL A 320 -42.25 -0.35 -12.44
CA VAL A 320 -42.32 -1.81 -12.30
C VAL A 320 -41.21 -2.31 -11.37
N ASN A 321 -39.99 -1.84 -11.56
CA ASN A 321 -38.86 -2.20 -10.70
C ASN A 321 -39.06 -1.75 -9.25
N PHE A 322 -39.52 -0.50 -9.05
CA PHE A 322 -39.86 0.02 -7.73
C PHE A 322 -40.90 -0.85 -7.04
N MET A 323 -42.03 -1.14 -7.70
CA MET A 323 -43.09 -1.97 -7.15
C MET A 323 -42.61 -3.38 -6.81
N PHE A 324 -41.77 -3.98 -7.67
CA PHE A 324 -41.16 -5.28 -7.40
C PHE A 324 -40.33 -5.25 -6.12
N VAL A 325 -39.44 -4.28 -5.95
CA VAL A 325 -38.60 -4.16 -4.74
C VAL A 325 -39.45 -3.96 -3.49
N ILE A 326 -40.48 -3.11 -3.54
CA ILE A 326 -41.36 -2.87 -2.41
C ILE A 326 -42.14 -4.14 -2.02
N VAL A 327 -42.77 -4.82 -2.99
CA VAL A 327 -43.53 -6.05 -2.74
C VAL A 327 -42.63 -7.15 -2.19
N LEU A 328 -41.45 -7.34 -2.79
CA LEU A 328 -40.46 -8.32 -2.31
C LEU A 328 -40.04 -8.01 -0.87
N THR A 329 -39.77 -6.74 -0.56
CA THR A 329 -39.36 -6.30 0.78
C THR A 329 -40.47 -6.53 1.81
N ILE A 330 -41.72 -6.16 1.49
CA ILE A 330 -42.86 -6.40 2.38
C ILE A 330 -43.03 -7.90 2.64
N MET A 331 -42.92 -8.74 1.60
CA MET A 331 -43.02 -10.19 1.73
C MET A 331 -41.90 -10.75 2.64
N LEU A 332 -40.65 -10.32 2.44
CA LEU A 332 -39.52 -10.77 3.25
C LEU A 332 -39.60 -10.29 4.71
N ILE A 333 -40.07 -9.07 4.94
CA ILE A 333 -40.32 -8.55 6.29
C ILE A 333 -41.46 -9.33 6.97
N TYR A 334 -42.54 -9.62 6.24
CA TYR A 334 -43.62 -10.45 6.76
C TYR A 334 -43.10 -11.83 7.18
N LEU A 335 -42.29 -12.48 6.33
CA LEU A 335 -41.62 -13.73 6.68
C LEU A 335 -40.70 -13.55 7.90
N ALA A 336 -39.96 -12.45 8.01
CA ALA A 336 -39.09 -12.17 9.15
C ALA A 336 -39.85 -12.12 10.49
N ILE A 337 -41.03 -11.51 10.49
CA ILE A 337 -41.78 -11.25 11.71
C ILE A 337 -42.68 -12.44 12.06
N PHE A 338 -43.41 -12.96 11.09
CA PHE A 338 -44.55 -13.87 11.29
C PHE A 338 -44.26 -15.33 10.91
N SER A 339 -43.12 -15.64 10.29
CA SER A 339 -42.77 -17.04 9.99
C SER A 339 -42.09 -17.75 11.18
N SER A 340 -41.37 -18.83 10.90
CA SER A 340 -40.72 -19.68 11.89
C SER A 340 -39.59 -18.97 12.64
N VAL A 341 -39.33 -19.41 13.87
CA VAL A 341 -38.15 -19.02 14.67
C VAL A 341 -36.85 -19.21 13.89
N TRP A 342 -36.78 -20.22 13.01
CA TRP A 342 -35.61 -20.46 12.15
C TRP A 342 -35.30 -19.31 11.20
N PHE A 343 -36.31 -18.62 10.68
CA PHE A 343 -36.08 -17.48 9.81
C PHE A 343 -35.50 -16.30 10.60
N LYS A 344 -35.96 -16.10 11.85
CA LYS A 344 -35.39 -15.06 12.75
C LYS A 344 -33.93 -15.37 13.09
N ILE A 345 -33.62 -16.64 13.36
CA ILE A 345 -32.24 -17.10 13.57
C ILE A 345 -31.40 -16.84 12.31
N TYR A 346 -31.91 -17.18 11.12
CA TYR A 346 -31.24 -16.92 9.85
C TYR A 346 -30.90 -15.43 9.66
N ILE A 347 -31.84 -14.53 9.91
CA ILE A 347 -31.62 -13.08 9.83
C ILE A 347 -30.52 -12.65 10.81
N GLY A 348 -30.53 -13.14 12.05
CA GLY A 348 -29.50 -12.85 13.04
C GLY A 348 -28.10 -13.34 12.62
N LEU A 349 -28.01 -14.59 12.15
CA LEU A 349 -26.75 -15.17 11.64
C LEU A 349 -26.25 -14.43 10.40
N SER A 350 -27.15 -14.02 9.53
CA SER A 350 -26.85 -13.27 8.31
C SER A 350 -26.25 -11.90 8.63
N CYS A 351 -26.81 -11.17 9.61
CA CYS A 351 -26.21 -9.94 10.12
C CYS A 351 -24.83 -10.18 10.72
N GLY A 352 -24.67 -11.24 11.53
CA GLY A 352 -23.39 -11.62 12.11
C GLY A 352 -22.33 -11.94 11.06
N TYR A 353 -22.72 -12.69 10.02
CA TYR A 353 -21.88 -13.00 8.87
C TYR A 353 -21.47 -11.73 8.13
N LEU A 354 -22.42 -10.87 7.73
CA LEU A 354 -22.14 -9.65 6.96
C LEU A 354 -21.23 -8.69 7.73
N ALA A 355 -21.47 -8.50 9.03
CA ALA A 355 -20.62 -7.68 9.87
C ALA A 355 -19.20 -8.24 9.96
N THR A 356 -19.06 -9.55 10.20
CA THR A 356 -17.76 -10.22 10.33
C THR A 356 -17.00 -10.23 9.00
N ALA A 357 -17.65 -10.64 7.91
CA ALA A 357 -17.06 -10.71 6.58
C ALA A 357 -16.58 -9.34 6.09
N THR A 358 -17.35 -8.28 6.34
CA THR A 358 -16.96 -6.90 5.99
C THR A 358 -15.80 -6.41 6.87
N TYR A 359 -15.82 -6.71 8.17
CA TYR A 359 -14.78 -6.26 9.10
C TYR A 359 -13.43 -6.91 8.81
N PHE A 360 -13.42 -8.21 8.51
CA PHE A 360 -12.21 -8.99 8.20
C PHE A 360 -11.86 -9.05 6.71
N ASP A 361 -12.60 -8.34 5.85
CA ASP A 361 -12.41 -8.33 4.40
C ASP A 361 -12.33 -9.74 3.80
N PHE A 362 -13.32 -10.57 4.17
CA PHE A 362 -13.37 -11.98 3.84
C PHE A 362 -14.41 -12.28 2.76
N HIS A 363 -13.98 -12.92 1.67
CA HIS A 363 -14.85 -13.50 0.64
C HIS A 363 -14.65 -15.02 0.56
N PRO A 364 -15.72 -15.83 0.56
CA PRO A 364 -15.62 -17.26 0.33
C PRO A 364 -14.97 -17.56 -1.03
N MET A 365 -14.05 -18.53 -1.06
CA MET A 365 -13.41 -19.01 -2.29
C MET A 365 -14.19 -20.21 -2.87
N PRO A 366 -14.11 -20.47 -4.20
CA PRO A 366 -14.64 -21.68 -4.80
C PRO A 366 -14.13 -22.94 -4.08
N ILE A 367 -14.97 -23.98 -3.96
CA ILE A 367 -14.61 -25.25 -3.30
C ILE A 367 -13.43 -25.88 -4.02
N LEU A 368 -13.34 -25.81 -5.35
CA LEU A 368 -12.21 -26.36 -6.09
C LEU A 368 -10.92 -25.60 -5.77
N ASP A 369 -10.95 -24.27 -5.70
CA ASP A 369 -9.79 -23.45 -5.32
C ASP A 369 -9.45 -23.61 -3.84
N PHE A 370 -10.45 -23.81 -2.98
CA PHE A 370 -10.28 -24.10 -1.56
C PHE A 370 -9.69 -25.49 -1.37
N VAL A 371 -10.14 -26.50 -2.11
CA VAL A 371 -9.59 -27.86 -2.10
C VAL A 371 -8.20 -27.85 -2.71
N GLN A 372 -7.94 -27.13 -3.80
CA GLN A 372 -6.59 -26.98 -4.35
C GLN A 372 -5.66 -26.23 -3.39
N ALA A 373 -6.10 -25.13 -2.79
CA ALA A 373 -5.32 -24.37 -1.83
C ALA A 373 -5.09 -25.17 -0.55
N THR A 374 -6.09 -25.88 -0.02
CA THR A 374 -5.93 -26.73 1.16
C THR A 374 -5.17 -28.00 0.86
N CYS A 375 -5.30 -28.61 -0.31
CA CYS A 375 -4.45 -29.71 -0.77
C CYS A 375 -3.02 -29.24 -1.02
N LEU A 376 -2.80 -28.04 -1.56
CA LEU A 376 -1.47 -27.44 -1.72
C LEU A 376 -0.89 -27.11 -0.35
N TYR A 377 -1.69 -26.61 0.59
CA TYR A 377 -1.29 -26.37 1.98
C TYR A 377 -1.05 -27.68 2.73
N LEU A 378 -1.82 -28.74 2.46
CA LEU A 378 -1.61 -30.07 3.01
C LEU A 378 -0.37 -30.72 2.40
N LEU A 379 -0.16 -30.62 1.09
CA LEU A 379 1.02 -31.07 0.37
C LEU A 379 2.26 -30.32 0.87
N LEU A 380 2.20 -28.99 0.96
CA LEU A 380 3.23 -28.16 1.57
C LEU A 380 3.46 -28.59 3.03
N SER A 381 2.41 -28.87 3.81
CA SER A 381 2.54 -29.33 5.20
C SER A 381 3.15 -30.74 5.33
N LEU A 382 2.90 -31.61 4.34
CA LEU A 382 3.49 -32.95 4.21
C LEU A 382 4.94 -32.86 3.71
N PHE A 383 5.29 -31.85 2.91
CA PHE A 383 6.66 -31.52 2.50
C PHE A 383 7.44 -30.74 3.60
N THR A 384 6.75 -30.11 4.57
CA THR A 384 7.36 -29.44 5.75
C THR A 384 7.33 -30.28 7.02
N LEU A 385 7.24 -31.62 6.90
CA LEU A 385 7.73 -32.53 7.95
C LEU A 385 9.28 -32.56 8.02
N GLY A 386 9.96 -31.71 7.25
CA GLY A 386 11.31 -31.22 7.53
C GLY A 386 11.27 -29.87 8.23
N ASN A 387 11.88 -29.82 9.42
CA ASN A 387 12.12 -28.67 10.29
C ASN A 387 11.81 -27.28 9.70
N VAL A 388 10.85 -26.57 10.31
CA VAL A 388 10.69 -25.12 10.10
C VAL A 388 11.96 -24.43 10.59
N VAL A 389 12.83 -24.03 9.66
CA VAL A 389 14.00 -23.23 10.01
C VAL A 389 13.60 -21.75 10.00
N ARG A 390 13.63 -21.14 11.18
CA ARG A 390 13.45 -19.69 11.34
C ARG A 390 14.73 -19.01 10.84
N ALA A 391 14.63 -18.16 9.82
CA ALA A 391 15.79 -17.44 9.32
C ALA A 391 16.13 -16.28 10.27
N THR A 392 17.41 -16.14 10.63
CA THR A 392 17.91 -15.09 11.54
C THR A 392 17.87 -13.72 10.88
N GLN A 393 17.30 -12.72 11.56
CA GLN A 393 17.27 -11.34 11.09
C GLN A 393 18.37 -10.49 11.75
N PHE A 394 19.14 -9.78 10.92
CA PHE A 394 20.07 -8.75 11.34
C PHE A 394 19.47 -7.36 11.10
N THR A 395 19.48 -6.49 12.10
CA THR A 395 19.14 -5.07 11.97
C THR A 395 20.39 -4.24 12.20
N LEU A 396 20.81 -3.44 11.21
CA LEU A 396 21.93 -2.50 11.34
C LEU A 396 21.36 -1.09 11.55
N GLN A 397 21.81 -0.40 12.59
CA GLN A 397 21.37 0.94 12.96
C GLN A 397 22.56 1.90 13.07
N ASN A 398 22.48 3.05 12.41
CA ASN A 398 23.46 4.11 12.55
C ASN A 398 22.97 5.17 13.56
N ARG A 399 23.64 5.26 14.73
CA ARG A 399 23.42 6.34 15.72
C ARG A 399 24.55 7.37 15.76
N CYS A 400 25.52 7.27 14.84
CA CYS A 400 26.56 8.27 14.70
C CYS A 400 25.97 9.58 14.19
N GLY A 401 26.60 10.71 14.52
CA GLY A 401 26.27 12.03 13.93
C GLY A 401 26.58 12.16 12.43
N TYR A 402 27.15 11.12 11.81
CA TYR A 402 27.62 11.11 10.43
C TYR A 402 27.24 9.82 9.70
N THR A 403 27.23 9.86 8.37
CA THR A 403 26.99 8.68 7.53
C THR A 403 28.11 7.66 7.71
N VAL A 404 27.73 6.40 7.91
CA VAL A 404 28.65 5.26 7.84
C VAL A 404 28.31 4.45 6.59
N TRP A 405 29.31 3.73 6.07
CA TRP A 405 29.09 2.79 4.98
C TRP A 405 29.36 1.39 5.48
N PRO A 406 28.35 0.65 5.96
CA PRO A 406 28.57 -0.71 6.41
C PRO A 406 29.16 -1.58 5.30
N GLY A 407 30.14 -2.40 5.65
CA GLY A 407 30.67 -3.48 4.82
C GLY A 407 30.22 -4.82 5.39
N THR A 408 30.01 -5.80 4.52
CA THR A 408 29.62 -7.15 4.90
C THR A 408 30.48 -8.17 4.17
N LEU A 409 30.81 -9.27 4.84
CA LEU A 409 31.53 -10.38 4.24
C LEU A 409 31.01 -11.70 4.79
N SER A 410 30.71 -12.65 3.91
CA SER A 410 30.41 -14.03 4.30
C SER A 410 31.72 -14.83 4.31
N GLY A 411 32.06 -15.39 5.46
CA GLY A 411 33.26 -16.20 5.63
C GLY A 411 33.16 -17.60 5.01
N ASN A 412 31.94 -18.13 4.90
CA ASN A 412 31.68 -19.46 4.34
C ASN A 412 31.02 -19.44 2.93
N GLY A 413 30.89 -18.26 2.33
CA GLY A 413 30.34 -18.11 0.97
C GLY A 413 28.84 -18.40 0.82
N ALA A 414 28.10 -18.52 1.93
CA ALA A 414 26.69 -18.89 1.90
C ALA A 414 25.79 -17.80 1.28
N ALA A 415 25.93 -16.55 1.74
CA ALA A 415 25.18 -15.40 1.21
C ALA A 415 25.88 -14.08 1.56
N ILE A 416 26.03 -13.19 0.57
CA ILE A 416 26.55 -11.83 0.77
C ILE A 416 25.39 -10.90 1.14
N LEU A 417 25.24 -10.60 2.44
CA LEU A 417 24.16 -9.76 2.96
C LEU A 417 24.36 -8.30 2.56
N GLY A 418 23.31 -7.57 2.17
CA GLY A 418 23.43 -6.15 1.78
C GLY A 418 24.35 -5.91 0.58
N GLU A 419 24.50 -6.91 -0.30
CA GLU A 419 25.33 -6.85 -1.52
C GLU A 419 26.81 -6.47 -1.27
N GLY A 420 27.31 -6.68 -0.05
CA GLY A 420 28.69 -6.41 0.34
C GLY A 420 28.91 -5.03 0.95
N GLY A 421 27.99 -4.08 0.75
CA GLY A 421 28.07 -2.77 1.39
C GLY A 421 27.18 -1.69 0.77
N PHE A 422 26.82 -0.71 1.59
CA PHE A 422 25.86 0.35 1.27
C PHE A 422 26.10 1.59 2.14
N ALA A 423 25.45 2.71 1.83
CA ALA A 423 25.47 3.91 2.67
C ALA A 423 24.34 3.86 3.71
N LEU A 424 24.64 4.19 4.97
CA LEU A 424 23.68 4.23 6.06
C LEU A 424 23.73 5.59 6.77
N ALA A 425 22.71 6.42 6.50
CA ALA A 425 22.63 7.79 7.01
C ALA A 425 22.38 7.84 8.53
N PRO A 426 22.72 8.94 9.21
CA PRO A 426 22.44 9.14 10.63
C PRO A 426 20.97 8.86 10.99
N GLY A 427 20.73 8.11 12.06
CA GLY A 427 19.39 7.79 12.57
C GLY A 427 18.62 6.73 11.77
N THR A 428 19.19 6.19 10.69
CA THR A 428 18.53 5.18 9.86
C THR A 428 18.91 3.75 10.25
N SER A 429 18.08 2.79 9.83
CA SER A 429 18.35 1.36 10.00
C SER A 429 17.95 0.55 8.78
N VAL A 430 18.57 -0.62 8.61
CA VAL A 430 18.28 -1.57 7.54
C VAL A 430 18.24 -3.00 8.11
N GLN A 431 17.50 -3.89 7.46
CA GLN A 431 17.36 -5.28 7.88
C GLN A 431 17.84 -6.26 6.80
N PHE A 432 18.50 -7.33 7.23
CA PHE A 432 18.94 -8.44 6.39
C PHE A 432 18.50 -9.76 7.01
N THR A 433 18.25 -10.74 6.15
CA THR A 433 17.94 -12.11 6.57
C THR A 433 19.12 -13.01 6.23
N ALA A 434 19.64 -13.71 7.23
CA ALA A 434 20.75 -14.65 7.07
C ALA A 434 20.24 -16.09 6.98
N PRO A 435 20.80 -16.90 6.07
CA PRO A 435 20.48 -18.32 6.02
C PRO A 435 21.03 -19.05 7.26
N PRO A 436 20.46 -20.21 7.62
CA PRO A 436 21.01 -21.08 8.66
C PRO A 436 22.44 -21.47 8.33
N GLY A 437 23.31 -21.53 9.33
CA GLY A 437 24.73 -21.80 9.12
C GLY A 437 25.51 -20.61 8.55
N TRP A 438 24.92 -19.43 8.39
CA TRP A 438 25.64 -18.26 7.90
C TRP A 438 26.77 -17.87 8.86
N SER A 439 27.98 -17.71 8.33
CA SER A 439 29.11 -17.19 9.07
C SER A 439 29.70 -16.01 8.32
N GLY A 440 29.94 -14.91 9.03
CA GLY A 440 30.35 -13.67 8.42
C GLY A 440 30.54 -12.54 9.41
N ARG A 441 30.85 -11.36 8.87
CA ARG A 441 31.17 -10.17 9.64
C ARG A 441 30.61 -8.90 9.05
N PHE A 442 30.36 -7.94 9.92
CA PHE A 442 29.92 -6.58 9.61
C PHE A 442 30.93 -5.58 10.17
N TRP A 443 31.11 -4.46 9.47
CA TRP A 443 31.90 -3.33 9.96
C TRP A 443 31.40 -2.01 9.41
N ALA A 444 31.80 -0.89 10.02
CA ALA A 444 31.51 0.45 9.51
C ALA A 444 32.74 1.04 8.81
N ARG A 445 32.51 1.72 7.67
CA ARG A 445 33.50 2.56 6.99
C ARG A 445 33.15 4.03 7.17
N THR A 446 34.16 4.88 7.28
CA THR A 446 33.99 6.33 7.49
C THR A 446 34.77 7.15 6.46
N GLY A 447 34.30 8.38 6.22
CA GLY A 447 34.94 9.31 5.27
C GLY A 447 34.97 8.79 3.84
N CYS A 448 33.92 8.09 3.40
CA CYS A 448 33.87 7.46 2.09
C CYS A 448 33.44 8.43 0.99
N THR A 449 34.08 8.32 -0.17
CA THR A 449 33.63 8.96 -1.42
C THR A 449 33.61 7.91 -2.51
N PHE A 450 32.44 7.72 -3.15
CA PHE A 450 32.24 6.79 -4.26
C PHE A 450 31.64 7.52 -5.46
N ASP A 451 32.02 7.11 -6.66
CA ASP A 451 31.37 7.52 -7.91
C ASP A 451 30.06 6.74 -8.15
N ASP A 452 29.34 7.09 -9.23
CA ASP A 452 28.08 6.44 -9.62
C ASP A 452 28.23 4.94 -9.94
N THR A 453 29.45 4.47 -10.19
CA THR A 453 29.76 3.05 -10.42
C THR A 453 30.09 2.31 -9.12
N GLY A 454 30.09 3.01 -7.98
CA GLY A 454 30.45 2.46 -6.68
C GLY A 454 31.95 2.28 -6.47
N LYS A 455 32.81 2.88 -7.31
CA LYS A 455 34.27 2.90 -7.12
C LYS A 455 34.66 4.12 -6.31
N GLY A 456 35.62 3.96 -5.41
CA GLY A 456 35.97 5.02 -4.49
C GLY A 456 36.82 4.54 -3.34
N LYS A 457 36.91 5.34 -2.29
CA LYS A 457 37.75 5.05 -1.13
C LYS A 457 37.15 5.58 0.15
N CYS A 458 37.38 4.88 1.24
CA CYS A 458 37.10 5.31 2.61
C CYS A 458 38.39 5.63 3.38
N VAL A 459 38.27 6.49 4.39
CA VAL A 459 39.38 6.81 5.30
C VAL A 459 39.67 5.64 6.24
N THR A 460 38.62 4.98 6.74
CA THR A 460 38.75 3.79 7.61
C THR A 460 37.90 2.64 7.11
N GLY A 461 38.35 1.40 7.35
CA GLY A 461 37.63 0.16 6.98
C GLY A 461 37.49 -0.09 5.48
N ASP A 462 38.25 0.60 4.64
CA ASP A 462 38.11 0.57 3.18
C ASP A 462 38.23 -0.85 2.62
N CYS A 463 37.44 -1.16 1.59
CA CYS A 463 37.44 -2.46 0.91
C CYS A 463 37.57 -2.30 -0.63
N GLY A 464 37.98 -1.12 -1.10
CA GLY A 464 38.20 -0.80 -2.52
C GLY A 464 36.97 -0.40 -3.34
N SER A 465 35.75 -0.71 -2.88
CA SER A 465 34.48 -0.37 -3.56
C SER A 465 33.33 -0.22 -2.57
N LEU A 466 32.21 0.35 -3.00
CA LEU A 466 30.99 0.47 -2.19
C LEU A 466 30.50 -0.91 -1.73
N LYS A 467 30.43 -1.86 -2.67
CA LYS A 467 30.11 -3.26 -2.45
C LYS A 467 31.40 -4.02 -2.17
N CYS A 468 31.63 -4.43 -0.92
CA CYS A 468 32.86 -5.12 -0.56
C CYS A 468 32.89 -6.56 -1.10
N THR A 469 34.00 -6.94 -1.70
CA THR A 469 34.29 -8.34 -2.08
C THR A 469 35.29 -9.01 -1.13
N GLY A 470 35.86 -8.25 -0.21
CA GLY A 470 36.83 -8.70 0.81
C GLY A 470 36.62 -7.97 2.13
N GLY A 471 37.47 -8.28 3.12
CA GLY A 471 37.45 -7.62 4.42
C GLY A 471 37.84 -6.14 4.34
N GLY A 472 37.35 -5.34 5.29
CA GLY A 472 37.80 -3.97 5.47
C GLY A 472 39.26 -3.91 5.89
N ALA A 473 40.01 -2.93 5.38
CA ALA A 473 41.39 -2.70 5.75
C ALA A 473 41.49 -2.23 7.22
N PRO A 474 42.28 -2.90 8.07
CA PRO A 474 42.52 -2.46 9.44
C PRO A 474 43.15 -1.05 9.52
N PRO A 475 42.81 -0.24 10.53
CA PRO A 475 42.00 -0.59 11.70
C PRO A 475 40.48 -0.57 11.47
N VAL A 476 39.79 -1.59 12.00
CA VAL A 476 38.33 -1.73 11.87
C VAL A 476 37.71 -2.50 13.03
N THR A 477 36.67 -1.94 13.64
CA THR A 477 35.84 -2.65 14.62
C THR A 477 34.94 -3.65 13.87
N LEU A 478 34.98 -4.92 14.25
CA LEU A 478 34.20 -5.98 13.62
C LEU A 478 33.05 -6.46 14.52
N ALA A 479 31.92 -6.80 13.92
CA ALA A 479 30.92 -7.66 14.51
C ALA A 479 30.93 -9.00 13.76
N GLU A 480 31.21 -10.08 14.47
CA GLU A 480 31.42 -11.41 13.89
C GLU A 480 30.30 -12.37 14.33
N PHE A 481 29.89 -13.25 13.43
CA PHE A 481 28.78 -14.16 13.66
C PHE A 481 29.04 -15.53 13.04
N THR A 482 28.58 -16.57 13.72
CA THR A 482 28.35 -17.90 13.18
C THR A 482 26.97 -18.37 13.65
N ILE A 483 26.02 -18.41 12.72
CA ILE A 483 24.62 -18.77 12.96
C ILE A 483 24.46 -20.29 12.97
N GLY A 484 23.66 -20.81 13.90
CA GLY A 484 23.33 -22.23 13.98
C GLY A 484 22.71 -22.76 12.69
N SER A 485 23.01 -24.01 12.34
CA SER A 485 22.50 -24.63 11.09
C SER A 485 21.14 -25.28 11.29
N ASN A 486 20.85 -25.76 12.50
CA ASN A 486 19.64 -26.47 12.86
C ASN A 486 18.87 -25.76 13.99
N PRO A 487 17.55 -26.02 14.12
CA PRO A 487 16.78 -25.53 15.26
C PRO A 487 17.39 -25.98 16.59
N GLY A 488 17.70 -25.02 17.46
CA GLY A 488 18.30 -25.27 18.77
C GLY A 488 19.83 -25.28 18.79
N ASP A 489 20.50 -25.19 17.63
CA ASP A 489 21.93 -24.90 17.58
C ASP A 489 22.19 -23.52 18.22
N LYS A 490 23.40 -23.34 18.75
CA LYS A 490 23.85 -22.05 19.26
C LYS A 490 24.45 -21.23 18.14
N ASP A 491 24.04 -19.98 18.09
CA ASP A 491 24.77 -18.94 17.39
C ASP A 491 25.95 -18.49 18.27
N PHE A 492 27.04 -18.12 17.62
CA PHE A 492 28.21 -17.49 18.23
C PHE A 492 28.35 -16.10 17.64
N TYR A 493 28.54 -15.10 18.49
CA TYR A 493 28.73 -13.73 18.05
C TYR A 493 29.59 -12.93 19.03
N ASP A 494 30.24 -11.90 18.49
CA ASP A 494 31.12 -11.04 19.24
C ASP A 494 31.35 -9.70 18.53
N VAL A 495 31.89 -8.74 19.29
CA VAL A 495 32.55 -7.56 18.75
C VAL A 495 34.05 -7.73 18.92
N SER A 496 34.82 -7.49 17.86
CA SER A 496 36.25 -7.74 17.84
C SER A 496 37.06 -6.49 17.50
N LEU A 497 38.09 -6.26 18.31
CA LEU A 497 39.10 -5.20 18.18
C LEU A 497 40.47 -5.78 17.82
N VAL A 498 40.54 -7.05 17.43
CA VAL A 498 41.77 -7.71 16.96
C VAL A 498 42.36 -6.98 15.76
N ASP A 499 41.48 -6.52 14.86
CA ASP A 499 41.81 -5.68 13.71
C ASP A 499 41.81 -4.18 14.06
N GLY A 500 41.80 -3.79 15.33
CA GLY A 500 41.78 -2.40 15.79
C GLY A 500 40.38 -1.82 15.94
N TYR A 501 40.30 -0.50 16.10
CA TYR A 501 39.05 0.23 16.35
C TYR A 501 38.93 1.42 15.39
N ASN A 502 37.74 1.67 14.86
CA ASN A 502 37.43 2.90 14.13
C ASN A 502 36.12 3.54 14.60
N VAL A 503 35.05 2.75 14.74
CA VAL A 503 33.71 3.18 15.15
C VAL A 503 33.24 2.34 16.32
N GLY A 504 32.60 2.97 17.31
CA GLY A 504 31.96 2.27 18.42
C GLY A 504 30.82 1.38 17.93
N MET A 505 30.73 0.15 18.45
CA MET A 505 29.78 -0.84 17.96
C MET A 505 29.16 -1.61 19.12
N GLY A 506 27.85 -1.89 19.03
CA GLY A 506 27.13 -2.70 19.99
C GLY A 506 26.26 -3.75 19.31
N LEU A 507 26.19 -4.93 19.91
CA LEU A 507 25.41 -6.09 19.46
C LEU A 507 24.45 -6.52 20.55
N TRP A 508 23.16 -6.61 20.21
CA TRP A 508 22.12 -7.09 21.11
C TRP A 508 21.30 -8.19 20.45
N ALA A 509 21.19 -9.34 21.11
CA ALA A 509 20.33 -10.44 20.67
C ALA A 509 18.87 -10.23 21.13
N THR A 510 17.90 -10.46 20.24
CA THR A 510 16.47 -10.29 20.51
C THR A 510 15.71 -11.60 20.31
N GLY A 511 14.88 -11.98 21.27
CA GLY A 511 13.92 -13.10 21.16
C GLY A 511 14.49 -14.51 21.31
N GLY A 512 15.82 -14.68 21.40
CA GLY A 512 16.47 -15.97 21.60
C GLY A 512 16.56 -16.43 23.05
N THR A 513 17.10 -17.63 23.25
CA THR A 513 17.30 -18.27 24.56
C THR A 513 18.77 -18.66 24.78
N GLY A 514 19.20 -18.75 26.04
CA GLY A 514 20.60 -18.99 26.41
C GLY A 514 21.24 -17.75 27.05
N ASP A 515 22.56 -17.59 26.88
CA ASP A 515 23.32 -16.51 27.52
C ASP A 515 22.90 -15.13 26.97
N CYS A 516 22.83 -15.01 25.63
CA CYS A 516 22.31 -13.87 24.88
C CYS A 516 22.80 -12.50 25.39
N GLN A 517 24.07 -12.42 25.79
CA GLN A 517 24.69 -11.26 26.41
C GLN A 517 25.00 -10.15 25.39
N TYR A 518 25.13 -8.92 25.89
CA TYR A 518 25.58 -7.80 25.06
C TYR A 518 27.07 -7.92 24.74
N ALA A 519 27.42 -7.85 23.45
CA ALA A 519 28.79 -7.72 22.98
C ALA A 519 29.00 -6.31 22.41
N GLY A 520 30.10 -5.65 22.73
CA GLY A 520 30.30 -4.29 22.22
C GLY A 520 31.47 -3.52 22.77
N CYS A 521 31.76 -2.42 22.08
CA CYS A 521 32.73 -1.42 22.46
C CYS A 521 32.08 -0.04 22.38
N VAL A 522 31.57 0.43 23.53
CA VAL A 522 30.85 1.70 23.65
C VAL A 522 31.77 2.88 23.98
N ALA A 523 33.01 2.61 24.42
CA ALA A 523 34.00 3.63 24.71
C ALA A 523 34.56 4.24 23.42
N ASP A 524 34.91 5.52 23.46
CA ASP A 524 35.68 6.17 22.40
C ASP A 524 37.17 5.85 22.56
N LEU A 525 37.63 4.87 21.79
CA LEU A 525 39.03 4.47 21.75
C LEU A 525 39.90 5.38 20.87
N ASN A 526 39.31 6.17 19.96
CA ASN A 526 40.08 7.12 19.16
C ASN A 526 40.66 8.23 20.04
N GLY A 527 39.86 8.77 20.96
CA GLY A 527 40.30 9.77 21.94
C GLY A 527 41.34 9.26 22.95
N ARG A 528 41.44 7.94 23.13
CA ARG A 528 42.35 7.29 24.10
C ARG A 528 43.51 6.53 23.45
N CYS A 529 43.60 6.57 22.12
CA CYS A 529 44.56 5.78 21.37
C CYS A 529 46.01 6.22 21.69
N PRO A 530 46.93 5.29 22.03
CA PRO A 530 48.36 5.59 22.18
C PRO A 530 48.96 6.17 20.88
N ALA A 531 49.97 7.02 21.01
CA ALA A 531 50.50 7.77 19.87
C ALA A 531 51.00 6.86 18.74
N GLU A 532 51.61 5.73 19.09
CA GLU A 532 52.14 4.72 18.19
C GLU A 532 51.06 3.86 17.49
N LEU A 533 49.79 3.93 17.94
CA LEU A 533 48.67 3.20 17.36
C LEU A 533 47.69 4.10 16.58
N ARG A 534 47.85 5.43 16.64
CA ARG A 534 46.91 6.38 16.01
C ARG A 534 46.93 6.30 14.50
N VAL A 535 45.75 6.34 13.90
CA VAL A 535 45.56 6.68 12.50
C VAL A 535 44.99 8.09 12.42
N MET A 536 45.76 8.97 11.77
CA MET A 536 45.41 10.37 11.59
C MET A 536 44.75 10.57 10.23
N ASP A 537 43.64 11.32 10.19
CA ASP A 537 43.10 11.80 8.93
C ASP A 537 43.91 12.98 8.41
N ALA A 538 44.34 12.90 7.14
CA ALA A 538 45.25 13.88 6.54
C ALA A 538 44.59 15.26 6.34
N GLY A 539 43.26 15.32 6.22
CA GLY A 539 42.53 16.56 6.02
C GLY A 539 42.25 17.31 7.32
N SER A 540 41.70 16.60 8.31
CA SER A 540 41.27 17.18 9.59
C SER A 540 42.35 17.18 10.68
N GLY A 541 43.38 16.34 10.56
CA GLY A 541 44.37 16.13 11.60
C GLY A 541 43.82 15.45 12.86
N ALA A 542 42.62 14.86 12.79
CA ALA A 542 42.00 14.13 13.89
C ALA A 542 42.44 12.65 13.91
N VAL A 543 42.43 12.03 15.09
CA VAL A 543 42.55 10.58 15.22
C VAL A 543 41.23 9.96 14.78
N VAL A 544 41.25 9.20 13.69
CA VAL A 544 40.04 8.60 13.09
C VAL A 544 39.92 7.11 13.33
N ALA A 545 41.01 6.46 13.75
CA ALA A 545 41.03 5.07 14.14
C ALA A 545 42.25 4.75 15.03
N CYS A 546 42.21 3.60 15.70
CA CYS A 546 43.28 3.08 16.53
C CYS A 546 43.68 1.67 16.06
N ARG A 547 44.95 1.49 15.67
CA ARG A 547 45.50 0.17 15.29
C ARG A 547 45.55 -0.76 16.49
N SER A 548 45.35 -2.05 16.25
CA SER A 548 45.83 -3.06 17.19
C SER A 548 47.35 -3.14 17.16
N ALA A 549 47.95 -3.72 18.20
CA ALA A 549 49.39 -3.92 18.25
C ALA A 549 49.88 -4.81 17.09
N CYS A 550 49.09 -5.82 16.70
CA CYS A 550 49.41 -6.63 15.52
C CYS A 550 49.47 -5.76 14.25
N ALA A 551 48.45 -4.94 14.01
CA ALA A 551 48.39 -4.05 12.84
C ALA A 551 49.44 -2.92 12.84
N ALA A 552 50.04 -2.61 13.99
CA ALA A 552 51.08 -1.59 14.12
C ALA A 552 52.50 -2.15 14.03
N PHE A 553 52.77 -3.30 14.66
CA PHE A 553 54.13 -3.82 14.85
C PHE A 553 54.40 -5.13 14.10
N ASN A 554 53.35 -5.87 13.73
CA ASN A 554 53.46 -7.13 12.99
C ASN A 554 54.45 -8.14 13.60
N THR A 555 54.46 -8.27 14.93
CA THR A 555 55.31 -9.24 15.65
C THR A 555 54.52 -10.50 16.00
N PRO A 556 55.20 -11.67 16.12
CA PRO A 556 54.55 -12.92 16.50
C PRO A 556 53.75 -12.86 17.80
N GLU A 557 54.26 -12.15 18.81
CA GLU A 557 53.62 -11.94 20.11
C GLU A 557 52.28 -11.18 19.99
N PHE A 558 52.21 -10.11 19.20
CA PHE A 558 50.98 -9.32 19.07
C PHE A 558 49.98 -9.94 18.10
N CYS A 559 50.45 -10.67 17.10
CA CYS A 559 49.60 -11.31 16.09
C CYS A 559 49.24 -12.76 16.44
N CYS A 560 49.75 -13.30 17.56
CA CYS A 560 49.58 -14.69 17.95
C CYS A 560 49.94 -15.68 16.83
N THR A 561 51.14 -15.54 16.28
CA THR A 561 51.66 -16.41 15.20
C THR A 561 52.98 -17.07 15.60
N GLY A 562 53.43 -18.06 14.83
CA GLY A 562 54.69 -18.75 15.09
C GLY A 562 54.70 -19.44 16.45
N GLU A 563 55.68 -19.11 17.29
CA GLU A 563 55.80 -19.65 18.66
C GLU A 563 54.68 -19.20 19.60
N HIS A 564 53.89 -18.19 19.21
CA HIS A 564 52.74 -17.67 19.95
C HIS A 564 51.40 -18.10 19.33
N ALA A 565 51.37 -19.15 18.51
CA ALA A 565 50.16 -19.58 17.78
C ALA A 565 49.17 -20.42 18.62
N THR A 566 49.24 -20.35 19.96
CA THR A 566 48.28 -21.02 20.84
C THR A 566 47.86 -20.12 22.00
N PRO A 567 46.67 -20.34 22.59
CA PRO A 567 46.23 -19.57 23.77
C PRO A 567 47.21 -19.63 24.95
N GLN A 568 47.98 -20.72 25.09
CA GLN A 568 48.96 -20.87 26.16
C GLN A 568 50.25 -20.08 25.92
N THR A 569 50.53 -19.69 24.68
CA THR A 569 51.79 -19.05 24.27
C THR A 569 51.61 -17.60 23.85
N CYS A 570 50.39 -17.15 23.52
CA CYS A 570 50.06 -15.74 23.31
C CYS A 570 49.34 -15.17 24.53
N SER A 571 50.05 -14.42 25.37
CA SER A 571 49.46 -13.77 26.55
C SER A 571 48.93 -12.37 26.21
N PRO A 572 47.96 -11.84 26.98
CA PRO A 572 47.59 -10.43 26.90
C PRO A 572 48.81 -9.51 27.05
N THR A 573 48.81 -8.41 26.30
CA THR A 573 49.86 -7.39 26.32
C THR A 573 49.29 -6.07 26.82
N GLN A 574 50.16 -5.10 27.13
CA GLN A 574 49.72 -3.76 27.55
C GLN A 574 48.74 -3.10 26.56
N TYR A 575 48.83 -3.43 25.26
CA TYR A 575 47.95 -2.88 24.22
C TYR A 575 46.60 -3.57 24.18
N SER A 576 46.55 -4.91 24.28
CA SER A 576 45.27 -5.63 24.33
C SER A 576 44.54 -5.36 25.65
N GLU A 577 45.25 -5.26 26.77
CA GLU A 577 44.66 -4.89 28.07
C GLU A 577 44.03 -3.49 28.05
N MET A 578 44.61 -2.55 27.29
CA MET A 578 44.04 -1.21 27.10
C MET A 578 42.70 -1.26 26.36
N PHE A 579 42.61 -2.02 25.27
CA PHE A 579 41.34 -2.26 24.58
C PHE A 579 40.34 -3.01 25.47
N LYS A 580 40.79 -4.02 26.20
CA LYS A 580 39.94 -4.82 27.08
C LYS A 580 39.35 -4.00 28.23
N THR A 581 40.16 -3.13 28.83
CA THR A 581 39.74 -2.24 29.90
C THR A 581 38.68 -1.26 29.42
N ALA A 582 38.82 -0.74 28.19
CA ALA A 582 37.82 0.16 27.61
C ALA A 582 36.55 -0.56 27.16
N CYS A 583 36.69 -1.80 26.66
CA CYS A 583 35.62 -2.57 26.06
C CYS A 583 35.64 -4.02 26.56
N PRO A 584 35.17 -4.28 27.80
CA PRO A 584 35.30 -5.58 28.46
C PRO A 584 34.59 -6.73 27.75
N THR A 585 33.53 -6.43 26.99
CA THR A 585 32.70 -7.40 26.27
C THR A 585 33.08 -7.54 24.79
N ALA A 586 34.24 -7.00 24.39
CA ALA A 586 34.81 -7.16 23.05
C ALA A 586 36.11 -7.95 23.10
N TYR A 587 36.44 -8.65 22.01
CA TYR A 587 37.75 -9.27 21.82
C TYR A 587 38.83 -8.20 21.72
N SER A 588 39.86 -8.31 22.55
CA SER A 588 41.00 -7.39 22.55
C SER A 588 42.24 -7.92 21.83
N TYR A 589 42.34 -9.25 21.66
CA TYR A 589 43.38 -9.97 20.91
C TYR A 589 42.86 -11.36 20.52
N ALA A 590 43.63 -12.12 19.72
CA ALA A 590 43.14 -13.32 19.03
C ALA A 590 42.65 -14.48 19.92
N TYR A 591 43.07 -14.56 21.19
CA TYR A 591 42.67 -15.63 22.12
C TYR A 591 41.92 -15.12 23.36
N ASP A 592 41.16 -14.02 23.23
CA ASP A 592 40.35 -13.42 24.29
C ASP A 592 38.96 -14.09 24.46
N ASP A 593 38.88 -15.42 24.38
CA ASP A 593 37.60 -16.12 24.21
C ASP A 593 36.70 -16.05 25.45
N ALA A 594 37.29 -16.20 26.64
CA ALA A 594 36.58 -16.49 27.88
C ALA A 594 35.57 -15.41 28.31
N THR A 595 35.73 -14.18 27.82
CA THR A 595 34.87 -13.03 28.19
C THR A 595 34.28 -12.30 26.99
N SER A 596 34.56 -12.77 25.77
CA SER A 596 34.26 -12.01 24.54
C SER A 596 33.36 -12.77 23.56
N THR A 597 33.29 -14.10 23.65
CA THR A 597 32.32 -14.88 22.86
C THR A 597 30.96 -14.90 23.53
N CYS A 598 29.94 -14.43 22.83
CA CYS A 598 28.56 -14.57 23.26
C CYS A 598 27.87 -15.70 22.50
N THR A 599 26.97 -16.43 23.18
CA THR A 599 26.13 -17.44 22.54
C THR A 599 24.65 -17.17 22.74
N CYS A 600 23.83 -17.47 21.75
CA CYS A 600 22.37 -17.37 21.83
C CYS A 600 21.73 -18.35 20.85
N SER A 601 20.54 -18.85 21.15
CA SER A 601 19.82 -19.77 20.26
C SER A 601 18.50 -19.16 19.80
N GLY A 602 18.26 -19.16 18.48
CA GLY A 602 16.99 -18.71 17.89
C GLY A 602 16.72 -17.22 18.05
N SER A 603 17.76 -16.39 18.09
CA SER A 603 17.67 -14.93 18.19
C SER A 603 17.79 -14.22 16.85
N ASP A 604 17.22 -13.03 16.79
CA ASP A 604 17.59 -11.97 15.84
C ASP A 604 18.61 -11.02 16.48
N TYR A 605 19.30 -10.19 15.69
CA TYR A 605 20.42 -9.37 16.17
C TYR A 605 20.31 -7.91 15.74
N LEU A 606 20.51 -7.00 16.70
CA LEU A 606 20.62 -5.56 16.47
C LEU A 606 22.09 -5.13 16.57
N ILE A 607 22.65 -4.65 15.46
CA ILE A 607 23.98 -4.04 15.35
C ILE A 607 23.83 -2.53 15.36
N THR A 608 24.39 -1.86 16.35
CA THR A 608 24.32 -0.41 16.49
C THR A 608 25.70 0.22 16.36
N PHE A 609 25.88 1.10 15.37
CA PHE A 609 27.04 1.97 15.26
C PHE A 609 26.84 3.20 16.13
N CYS A 610 27.88 3.60 16.89
CA CYS A 610 27.87 4.66 17.89
C CYS A 610 26.74 4.50 18.95
N PRO A 611 26.69 3.39 19.70
CA PRO A 611 25.59 3.06 20.61
C PRO A 611 25.32 4.12 21.70
N SER A 612 26.36 4.83 22.15
CA SER A 612 26.27 5.91 23.15
C SER A 612 25.95 7.29 22.56
N GLY A 613 25.83 7.42 21.23
CA GLY A 613 25.70 8.70 20.54
C GLY A 613 26.97 9.54 20.67
N SER A 614 27.94 9.37 19.77
CA SER A 614 29.07 10.30 19.65
C SER A 614 28.74 11.37 18.61
N SER A 615 29.00 12.61 18.99
CA SER A 615 28.93 13.83 18.15
C SER A 615 30.00 13.80 17.08
#